data_AF-Q2XXR4-F1
#
_entry.id   AF-Q2XXR4-F1
#
_cell.length_a   1.000
_cell.length_b   1.000
_cell.length_c   1.000
_cell.angle_alpha   90.00
_cell.angle_beta   90.00
_cell.angle_gamma   90.00
#
_symmetry.space_group_name_H-M   'P 1'
#
loop_
_entity.id
_entity.type
_entity.pdbx_description
1 polymer ?
#
loop_
_entity_poly.entity_id
_entity_poly.type
_entity_poly.pdbx_seq_one_letter_code
_entity_poly.pdbx_strand_id
1 'polypeptide(L)'
;MILLKLYLTLAAILCQSRGTTSLDLDDLMTTNPEIQNEIINKHNDLRRTVDPPAKNMLKMSWDNIIAESAKRAALRCNQNEHTPVSGRTIGGCGCAEKIT
;
A
#
# COMPACT_ATOMS: atom_id res chain seq x y z
N MET A 1 43.58 26.29 2.35
CA MET A 1 42.19 26.82 2.35
C MET A 1 41.29 26.20 1.28
N ILE A 2 41.78 25.92 0.06
CA ILE A 2 40.97 25.34 -1.04
C ILE A 2 40.46 23.92 -0.72
N LEU A 3 41.31 23.06 -0.16
CA LEU A 3 40.96 21.67 0.15
C LEU A 3 39.82 21.55 1.18
N LEU A 4 39.82 22.41 2.21
CA LEU A 4 38.74 22.47 3.20
C LEU A 4 37.41 22.89 2.58
N LYS A 5 37.43 23.86 1.65
CA LYS A 5 36.23 24.28 0.92
C LYS A 5 35.68 23.15 0.04
N LEU A 6 36.54 22.42 -0.67
CA LEU A 6 36.16 21.26 -1.48
C LEU A 6 35.53 20.14 -0.63
N TYR A 7 36.13 19.84 0.53
CA TYR A 7 35.60 18.86 1.47
C TYR A 7 34.22 19.25 2.01
N LEU A 8 34.05 20.52 2.42
CA LEU A 8 32.76 21.03 2.89
C LEU A 8 31.69 21.02 1.78
N THR A 9 32.05 21.35 0.53
CA THR A 9 31.11 21.28 -0.59
C THR A 9 30.70 19.84 -0.91
N LEU A 10 31.64 18.89 -0.87
CA LEU A 10 31.34 17.47 -1.10
C LEU A 10 30.44 16.91 0.01
N ALA A 11 30.72 17.26 1.28
CA ALA A 11 29.88 16.87 2.41
C ALA A 11 28.46 17.46 2.30
N ALA A 12 28.31 18.71 1.86
CA ALA A 12 27.01 19.33 1.64
C ALA A 12 26.23 18.69 0.48
N ILE A 13 26.91 18.29 -0.60
CA ILE A 13 26.30 17.56 -1.73
C ILE A 13 25.85 16.16 -1.28
N LEU A 14 26.70 15.42 -0.56
CA LEU A 14 26.39 14.10 0.00
C LEU A 14 25.25 14.16 1.04
N CYS A 15 25.17 15.24 1.83
CA CYS A 15 24.09 15.42 2.80
C CYS A 15 22.75 15.70 2.10
N GLN A 16 22.77 16.47 1.01
CA GLN A 16 21.57 16.72 0.20
C GLN A 16 21.16 15.50 -0.65
N SER A 17 22.09 14.61 -1.01
CA SER A 17 21.76 13.35 -1.68
C SER A 17 21.17 12.28 -0.76
N ARG A 18 21.25 12.45 0.57
CA ARG A 18 20.28 11.84 1.49
C ARG A 18 18.96 12.56 1.33
N GLY A 19 18.32 12.34 0.18
CA GLY A 19 16.95 12.75 -0.04
C GLY A 19 16.10 12.27 1.13
N THR A 20 15.34 13.17 1.73
CA THR A 20 14.33 12.91 2.75
C THR A 20 13.10 12.19 2.17
N THR A 21 13.33 11.24 1.25
CA THR A 21 12.31 10.53 0.47
C THR A 21 12.30 9.06 0.85
N SER A 22 12.34 8.79 2.14
CA SER A 22 11.60 7.64 2.64
C SER A 22 10.31 8.26 3.13
N LEU A 23 9.21 8.12 2.37
CA LEU A 23 7.95 7.94 3.09
C LEU A 23 8.26 6.84 4.10
N ASP A 24 8.06 7.10 5.39
CA ASP A 24 8.32 6.05 6.37
C ASP A 24 7.42 4.90 5.99
N LEU A 25 8.01 3.80 5.51
CA LEU A 25 7.22 2.66 5.02
C LEU A 25 6.29 2.19 6.13
N ASP A 26 6.71 2.36 7.38
CA ASP A 26 5.97 2.09 8.59
C ASP A 26 4.65 2.91 8.66
N ASP A 27 4.64 4.16 8.17
CA ASP A 27 3.44 4.99 8.11
C ASP A 27 2.41 4.46 7.11
N LEU A 28 2.84 3.72 6.09
CA LEU A 28 1.98 3.12 5.05
C LEU A 28 1.60 1.67 5.35
N MET A 29 2.07 1.11 6.46
CA MET A 29 1.79 -0.28 6.80
C MET A 29 0.30 -0.47 7.08
N THR A 30 -0.29 -1.47 6.42
CA THR A 30 -1.70 -1.85 6.63
C THR A 30 -1.98 -2.47 8.00
N THR A 31 -0.95 -2.59 8.85
CA THR A 31 -1.09 -2.88 10.28
C THR A 31 -1.56 -1.67 11.09
N ASN A 32 -1.41 -0.44 10.57
CA ASN A 32 -1.91 0.77 11.19
C ASN A 32 -3.43 0.92 10.96
N PRO A 33 -4.27 0.96 12.01
CA PRO A 33 -5.72 1.14 11.89
C PRO A 33 -6.14 2.43 11.15
N GLU A 34 -5.35 3.50 11.22
CA GLU A 34 -5.65 4.75 10.49
C GLU A 34 -5.56 4.53 8.97
N ILE A 35 -4.53 3.81 8.51
CA ILE A 35 -4.36 3.43 7.11
C ILE A 35 -5.46 2.47 6.66
N GLN A 36 -5.85 1.51 7.50
CA GLN A 36 -7.00 0.62 7.20
C GLN A 36 -8.28 1.42 7.00
N ASN A 37 -8.53 2.41 7.86
CA ASN A 37 -9.69 3.30 7.75
C ASN A 37 -9.61 4.17 6.50
N GLU A 38 -8.44 4.72 6.17
CA GLU A 38 -8.24 5.47 4.92
C GLU A 38 -8.59 4.63 3.69
N ILE A 39 -8.06 3.40 3.62
CA ILE A 39 -8.32 2.46 2.53
C ILE A 39 -9.82 2.16 2.42
N ILE A 40 -10.47 1.80 3.52
CA ILE A 40 -11.90 1.43 3.53
C ILE A 40 -12.80 2.63 3.22
N ASN A 41 -12.49 3.81 3.75
CA ASN A 41 -13.24 5.02 3.48
C ASN A 41 -13.11 5.41 2.01
N LYS A 42 -11.89 5.41 1.46
CA LYS A 42 -11.68 5.72 0.04
C LYS A 42 -12.46 4.79 -0.89
N HIS A 43 -12.45 3.49 -0.63
CA HIS A 43 -13.23 2.53 -1.41
C HIS A 43 -14.74 2.78 -1.28
N ASN A 44 -15.23 3.01 -0.07
CA ASN A 44 -16.65 3.26 0.17
C ASN A 44 -17.13 4.59 -0.44
N ASP A 45 -16.31 5.63 -0.44
CA ASP A 45 -16.64 6.92 -1.07
C ASP A 45 -16.79 6.75 -2.58
N LEU A 46 -15.85 6.07 -3.22
CA LEU A 46 -15.94 5.75 -4.66
C LEU A 46 -17.16 4.87 -4.98
N ARG A 47 -17.47 3.89 -4.13
CA ARG A 47 -18.67 3.03 -4.29
C ARG A 47 -19.98 3.80 -4.15
N ARG A 48 -20.00 4.88 -3.37
CA ARG A 48 -21.20 5.74 -3.20
C ARG A 48 -21.45 6.65 -4.38
N THR A 49 -20.41 7.07 -5.10
CA THR A 49 -20.48 8.06 -6.20
C THR A 49 -20.49 7.42 -7.58
N VAL A 50 -20.79 6.13 -7.71
CA VAL A 50 -20.88 5.46 -9.00
C VAL A 50 -22.02 6.02 -9.85
N ASP A 51 -21.81 6.09 -11.17
CA ASP A 51 -22.79 6.54 -12.15
C ASP A 51 -22.89 5.50 -13.29
N PRO A 52 -24.07 4.94 -13.59
CA PRO A 52 -25.35 5.19 -12.92
C PRO A 52 -25.40 4.71 -11.46
N PRO A 53 -26.27 5.28 -10.61
CA PRO A 53 -26.38 4.88 -9.21
C PRO A 53 -26.69 3.38 -9.05
N ALA A 54 -25.94 2.71 -8.19
CA ALA A 54 -26.12 1.30 -7.91
C ALA A 54 -27.27 1.04 -6.93
N LYS A 55 -28.12 0.04 -7.21
CA LYS A 55 -29.28 -0.31 -6.37
C LYS A 55 -28.92 -1.14 -5.12
N ASN A 56 -27.77 -1.82 -5.12
CA ASN A 56 -27.40 -2.81 -4.12
C ASN A 56 -25.89 -2.82 -3.80
N MET A 57 -25.24 -1.66 -3.88
CA MET A 57 -23.80 -1.57 -3.59
C MET A 57 -23.52 -1.75 -2.10
N LEU A 58 -22.95 -2.90 -1.71
CA LEU A 58 -22.60 -3.19 -0.32
C LEU A 58 -21.53 -2.22 0.22
N LYS A 59 -21.58 -1.90 1.51
CA LYS A 59 -20.50 -1.18 2.19
C LYS A 59 -19.34 -2.15 2.46
N MET A 60 -18.12 -1.77 2.09
CA MET A 60 -16.92 -2.53 2.42
C MET A 60 -16.51 -2.32 3.87
N SER A 61 -15.94 -3.36 4.47
CA SER A 61 -15.30 -3.36 5.78
C SER A 61 -13.91 -4.00 5.68
N TRP A 62 -13.04 -3.68 6.64
CA TRP A 62 -11.76 -4.36 6.77
C TRP A 62 -11.96 -5.80 7.26
N ASP A 63 -11.17 -6.73 6.74
CA ASP A 63 -11.14 -8.13 7.18
C ASP A 63 -9.68 -8.57 7.40
N ASN A 64 -9.36 -8.93 8.65
CA ASN A 64 -7.99 -9.27 9.04
C ASN A 64 -7.49 -10.57 8.39
N ILE A 65 -8.36 -11.53 8.07
CA ILE A 65 -7.98 -12.79 7.43
C ILE A 65 -7.60 -12.51 5.97
N ILE A 66 -8.36 -11.67 5.29
CA ILE A 66 -8.05 -11.22 3.93
C ILE A 66 -6.75 -10.41 3.92
N ALA A 67 -6.57 -9.48 4.88
CA ALA A 67 -5.36 -8.68 5.00
C ALA A 67 -4.09 -9.54 5.19
N GLU A 68 -4.14 -10.55 6.06
CA GLU A 68 -3.02 -11.48 6.24
C GLU A 68 -2.76 -12.33 4.98
N SER A 69 -3.80 -12.65 4.21
CA SER A 69 -3.62 -13.31 2.92
C SER A 69 -2.93 -12.42 1.88
N ALA A 70 -3.35 -11.16 1.79
CA ALA A 70 -2.73 -10.17 0.92
C ALA A 70 -1.27 -9.91 1.32
N LYS A 71 -0.97 -9.85 2.62
CA LYS A 71 0.40 -9.75 3.15
C LYS A 71 1.27 -10.93 2.71
N ARG A 72 0.78 -12.16 2.83
CA ARG A 72 1.50 -13.36 2.35
C ARG A 72 1.77 -13.34 0.84
N ALA A 73 0.84 -12.79 0.05
CA ALA A 73 1.04 -12.60 -1.38
C ALA A 73 2.13 -11.53 -1.66
N ALA A 74 2.02 -10.36 -1.04
CA ALA A 74 2.94 -9.24 -1.22
C ALA A 74 4.39 -9.59 -0.82
N LEU A 75 4.58 -10.36 0.26
CA LEU A 75 5.90 -10.81 0.73
C LEU A 75 6.64 -11.72 -0.26
N ARG A 76 5.99 -12.22 -1.32
CA ARG A 76 6.66 -12.95 -2.40
C ARG A 76 7.40 -12.03 -3.36
N CYS A 77 7.12 -10.72 -3.33
CA CYS A 77 7.72 -9.72 -4.21
C CYS A 77 7.51 -9.98 -5.72
N ASN A 78 6.50 -10.77 -6.10
CA ASN A 78 6.13 -11.02 -7.51
C ASN A 78 5.13 -9.98 -8.01
N GLN A 79 5.60 -8.77 -8.32
CA GLN A 79 4.73 -7.63 -8.67
C GLN A 79 3.89 -7.83 -9.94
N ASN A 80 4.32 -8.73 -10.84
CA ASN A 80 3.67 -8.97 -12.14
C ASN A 80 2.77 -10.22 -12.15
N GLU A 81 2.69 -10.94 -11.03
CA GLU A 81 1.94 -12.20 -10.96
C GLU A 81 0.82 -12.10 -9.95
N HIS A 82 -0.38 -12.41 -10.42
CA HIS A 82 -1.52 -12.58 -9.52
C HIS A 82 -1.40 -13.87 -8.71
N THR A 83 -1.86 -13.82 -7.46
CA THR A 83 -1.98 -15.02 -6.64
C THR A 83 -2.99 -15.98 -7.31
N PRO A 84 -2.67 -17.30 -7.45
CA PRO A 84 -3.62 -18.29 -7.94
C PRO A 84 -4.93 -18.28 -7.14
N VAL A 85 -6.06 -18.64 -7.75
CA VAL A 85 -7.37 -18.65 -7.08
C VAL A 85 -7.35 -19.47 -5.78
N SER A 86 -6.64 -20.59 -5.77
CA SER A 86 -6.45 -21.43 -4.57
C SER A 86 -5.79 -20.66 -3.42
N GLY A 87 -4.86 -19.76 -3.71
CA GLY A 87 -4.20 -18.89 -2.73
C GLY A 87 -5.03 -17.69 -2.28
N ARG A 88 -6.16 -17.43 -2.97
CA ARG A 88 -7.12 -16.37 -2.63
C ARG A 88 -8.46 -16.92 -2.13
N THR A 89 -8.56 -18.23 -1.92
CA THR A 89 -9.78 -18.85 -1.40
C THR A 89 -9.72 -18.87 0.12
N ILE A 90 -10.61 -18.14 0.78
CA ILE A 90 -10.65 -17.99 2.24
C ILE A 90 -12.03 -18.43 2.72
N GLY A 91 -12.09 -19.43 3.61
CA GLY A 91 -13.37 -19.96 4.11
C GLY A 91 -14.28 -20.53 3.01
N GLY A 92 -13.70 -21.02 1.90
CA GLY A 92 -14.45 -21.49 0.72
C GLY A 92 -14.93 -20.38 -0.22
N CYS A 93 -14.71 -19.11 0.12
CA CYS A 93 -15.03 -17.97 -0.75
C CYS A 93 -13.79 -17.57 -1.57
N GLY A 94 -13.94 -17.43 -2.89
CA GLY A 94 -12.88 -16.90 -3.76
C GLY A 94 -12.78 -15.38 -3.66
N CYS A 95 -11.73 -14.88 -3.01
CA CYS A 95 -11.46 -13.44 -2.93
C CYS A 95 -10.77 -12.94 -4.20
N ALA A 96 -11.07 -11.71 -4.63
CA ALA A 96 -10.35 -11.05 -5.72
C ALA A 96 -9.02 -10.44 -5.25
N GLU A 97 -8.21 -9.97 -6.19
CA GLU A 97 -6.95 -9.29 -5.92
C GLU A 97 -6.76 -8.14 -6.91
N LYS A 98 -6.15 -7.05 -6.44
CA LYS A 98 -5.71 -5.93 -7.25
C LYS A 98 -4.24 -5.64 -6.90
N ILE A 99 -3.37 -5.80 -7.88
CA ILE A 99 -1.97 -5.35 -7.86
C ILE A 99 -1.85 -4.19 -8.86
N THR A 100 -0.92 -3.26 -8.62
CA THR A 100 -0.67 -2.08 -9.46
C THR A 100 0.73 -2.18 -10.04
#